data_AF-A0A7K2ZF74-F1
#
_entry.id   AF-A0A7K2ZF74-F1
#
_cell.length_a   1.000
_cell.length_b   1.000
_cell.length_c   1.000
_cell.angle_alpha   90.00
_cell.angle_beta   90.00
_cell.angle_gamma   90.00
#
_symmetry.space_group_name_H-M   'P 1'
#
loop_
_entity.id
_entity.type
_entity.pdbx_description
1 polymer ?
#
loop_
_entity_poly.entity_id
_entity_poly.type
_entity_poly.pdbx_seq_one_letter_code
_entity_poly.pdbx_strand_id
1 'polypeptide(L)'
;MLLGPRTWTRSEVARLAGVGTEHTARIWRALGFPAVADEDPAFTDADVEALRAGERLIQAGVITAESETMMARALAHHLSRLAEWQVHTLAAQITADGGDRVEESALTLLPELELLQRHVWRRHLAAHAARTLPQEKASPDSGREDSRSSQVKPAGEFPVLRRAVGFTDMVGYTRMTRGLDGPELARMIDRFEELTTSAIAEGRGRVVKTIGDEVLFVADTADDAAGIALEIASRTEADPALPRLRTGLAHGAVLNRFGDVYGSTVNTAARLTALARPGTTLVDTELAAELAHLADYTLRRLRPVSVRGYKRLRPVLLRPTGGRKG
;
A
#
# COMPACT_ATOMS: atom_id res chain seq x y z
N MET A 1 22.15 18.08 -13.97
CA MET A 1 21.93 17.15 -12.81
C MET A 1 20.90 17.72 -11.86
N LEU A 2 19.77 17.02 -11.69
CA LEU A 2 18.49 17.47 -11.10
C LEU A 2 18.55 18.10 -9.69
N LEU A 3 19.66 17.93 -8.96
CA LEU A 3 19.86 18.39 -7.57
C LEU A 3 20.93 19.48 -7.44
N GLY A 4 21.38 20.06 -8.56
CA GLY A 4 22.48 21.02 -8.60
C GLY A 4 23.85 20.37 -8.81
N PRO A 5 24.94 21.17 -8.70
CA PRO A 5 26.30 20.67 -8.88
C PRO A 5 26.71 19.75 -7.72
N ARG A 6 27.42 18.66 -8.05
CA ARG A 6 28.03 17.75 -7.07
C ARG A 6 29.35 18.33 -6.61
N THR A 7 29.35 18.92 -5.42
CA THR A 7 30.47 19.72 -4.88
C THR A 7 31.09 19.12 -3.64
N TRP A 8 30.34 18.31 -2.89
CA TRP A 8 30.74 17.86 -1.56
C TRP A 8 31.08 16.37 -1.53
N THR A 9 32.11 16.04 -0.74
CA THR A 9 32.43 14.68 -0.30
C THR A 9 31.51 14.26 0.86
N ARG A 10 31.48 12.97 1.22
CA ARG A 10 30.63 12.50 2.34
C ARG A 10 31.01 13.13 3.67
N SER A 11 32.32 13.29 3.92
CA SER A 11 32.84 13.88 5.15
C SER A 11 32.44 15.35 5.28
N GLU A 12 32.45 16.09 4.18
CA GLU A 12 32.00 17.48 4.14
C GLU A 12 30.51 17.61 4.34
N VAL A 13 29.69 16.77 3.70
CA VAL A 13 28.24 16.76 3.92
C VAL A 13 27.90 16.48 5.38
N ALA A 14 28.54 15.47 5.98
CA ALA A 14 28.33 15.13 7.39
C ALA A 14 28.66 16.32 8.31
N ARG A 15 29.80 16.97 8.07
CA ARG A 15 30.23 18.17 8.81
C ARG A 15 29.26 19.34 8.62
N LEU A 16 28.82 19.63 7.38
CA LEU A 16 27.91 20.73 7.08
C LEU A 16 26.50 20.49 7.66
N ALA A 17 26.03 19.25 7.65
CA ALA A 17 24.73 18.88 8.21
C ALA A 17 24.76 18.75 9.75
N GLY A 18 25.94 18.66 10.36
CA GLY A 18 26.10 18.48 11.81
C GLY A 18 25.83 17.04 12.27
N VAL A 19 26.05 16.06 11.39
CA VAL A 19 25.80 14.63 11.67
C VAL A 19 27.09 13.81 11.51
N GLY A 20 27.11 12.59 12.06
CA GLY A 20 28.25 11.68 11.89
C GLY A 20 28.36 11.11 10.47
N THR A 21 29.58 10.88 9.98
CA THR A 21 29.83 10.30 8.63
C THR A 21 29.22 8.91 8.47
N GLU A 22 29.29 8.08 9.51
CA GLU A 22 28.65 6.76 9.53
C GLU A 22 27.12 6.86 9.46
N HIS A 23 26.55 7.90 10.07
CA HIS A 23 25.12 8.19 10.00
C HIS A 23 24.74 8.54 8.55
N THR A 24 25.44 9.47 7.90
CA THR A 24 25.20 9.81 6.48
C THR A 24 25.28 8.56 5.58
N ALA A 25 26.30 7.72 5.75
CA ALA A 25 26.46 6.49 4.97
C ALA A 25 25.33 5.47 5.22
N ARG A 26 24.77 5.43 6.43
CA ARG A 26 23.66 4.56 6.80
C ARG A 26 22.36 5.01 6.14
N ILE A 27 22.06 6.31 6.17
CA ILE A 27 20.89 6.89 5.51
C ILE A 27 20.98 6.74 3.99
N TRP A 28 22.14 7.02 3.40
CA TRP A 28 22.36 6.85 1.95
C TRP A 28 22.09 5.42 1.47
N ARG A 29 22.62 4.41 2.19
CA ARG A 29 22.33 2.99 1.92
C ARG A 29 20.87 2.63 2.16
N ALA A 30 20.25 3.19 3.20
CA ALA A 30 18.83 2.97 3.47
C ALA A 30 17.94 3.53 2.36
N LEU A 31 18.35 4.62 1.72
CA LEU A 31 17.68 5.17 0.55
C LEU A 31 17.90 4.35 -0.73
N GLY A 32 18.76 3.32 -0.68
CA GLY A 32 19.03 2.44 -1.82
C GLY A 32 19.89 3.06 -2.92
N PHE A 33 20.53 4.21 -2.64
CA PHE A 33 21.39 4.86 -3.61
C PHE A 33 22.72 4.12 -3.81
N PRO A 34 23.34 4.23 -5.01
CA PRO A 34 24.63 3.62 -5.28
C PRO A 34 25.69 4.05 -4.28
N ALA A 35 26.59 3.12 -3.94
CA ALA A 35 27.75 3.44 -3.12
C ALA A 35 28.67 4.43 -3.85
N VAL A 36 29.20 5.38 -3.09
CA VAL A 36 30.14 6.40 -3.56
C VAL A 36 31.41 6.27 -2.70
N ALA A 37 32.60 6.46 -3.27
CA ALA A 37 33.81 6.55 -2.45
C ALA A 37 33.78 7.80 -1.56
N ASP A 38 34.43 7.74 -0.40
CA ASP A 38 34.33 8.80 0.60
C ASP A 38 34.97 10.12 0.13
N GLU A 39 35.96 10.03 -0.75
CA GLU A 39 36.73 11.14 -1.33
C GLU A 39 36.08 11.75 -2.59
N ASP A 40 35.06 11.11 -3.16
CA ASP A 40 34.44 11.61 -4.39
C ASP A 40 33.46 12.75 -4.09
N PRO A 41 33.55 13.89 -4.80
CA PRO A 41 32.57 14.97 -4.70
C PRO A 41 31.28 14.55 -5.43
N ALA A 42 30.39 13.86 -4.72
CA ALA A 42 29.17 13.30 -5.28
C ALA A 42 27.87 13.93 -4.76
N PHE A 43 27.96 14.75 -3.72
CA PHE A 43 26.81 15.29 -3.00
C PHE A 43 26.62 16.79 -3.25
N THR A 44 25.41 17.29 -3.04
CA THR A 44 25.00 18.68 -3.27
C THR A 44 24.52 19.37 -2.00
N ASP A 45 24.24 20.67 -2.07
CA ASP A 45 23.63 21.42 -0.95
C ASP A 45 22.25 20.87 -0.56
N ALA A 46 21.53 20.27 -1.52
CA ALA A 46 20.24 19.63 -1.25
C ALA A 46 20.40 18.39 -0.34
N ASP A 47 21.49 17.63 -0.48
CA ASP A 47 21.78 16.49 0.39
C ASP A 47 22.06 16.94 1.83
N VAL A 48 22.76 18.07 2.00
CA VAL A 48 23.02 18.69 3.31
C VAL A 48 21.70 19.12 3.95
N GLU A 49 20.82 19.80 3.21
CA GLU A 49 19.55 20.27 3.75
C GLU A 49 18.59 19.12 4.06
N ALA A 50 18.60 18.04 3.28
CA ALA A 50 17.81 16.84 3.55
C ALA A 50 18.21 16.18 4.88
N LEU A 51 19.52 16.06 5.16
CA LEU A 51 20.01 15.54 6.44
C LEU A 51 19.63 16.45 7.62
N ARG A 52 19.76 17.77 7.45
CA ARG A 52 19.32 18.75 8.48
C ARG A 52 17.81 18.66 8.73
N ALA A 53 17.00 18.43 7.69
CA ALA A 53 15.57 18.23 7.85
C ALA A 53 15.25 16.96 8.66
N GLY A 54 15.98 15.87 8.42
CA GLY A 54 15.88 14.64 9.24
C GLY A 54 16.17 14.90 10.71
N GLU A 55 17.28 15.59 11.00
CA GLU A 55 17.68 15.97 12.36
C GLU A 55 16.62 16.86 13.05
N ARG A 56 16.04 17.83 12.34
CA ARG A 56 14.94 18.66 12.87
C ARG A 56 13.71 17.82 13.25
N LEU A 57 13.40 16.76 12.50
CA LEU A 57 12.29 15.86 12.82
C LEU A 57 12.59 15.00 14.06
N ILE A 58 13.84 14.58 14.25
CA ILE A 58 14.28 13.87 15.46
C ILE A 58 14.18 14.78 16.68
N GLN A 59 14.69 16.01 16.57
CA GLN A 59 14.63 17.01 17.65
C GLN A 59 13.20 17.39 18.03
N ALA A 60 12.29 17.43 17.05
CA ALA A 60 10.87 17.66 17.28
C ALA A 60 10.12 16.43 17.86
N GLY A 61 10.80 15.28 18.02
CA GLY A 61 10.21 14.05 18.52
C GLY A 61 9.22 13.38 17.56
N VAL A 62 9.19 13.80 16.29
CA VAL A 62 8.30 13.24 15.26
C VAL A 62 8.78 11.84 14.86
N ILE A 63 10.10 11.66 14.82
CA ILE A 63 10.75 10.38 14.54
C ILE A 63 11.87 10.16 15.57
N THR A 64 12.25 8.91 15.81
CA THR A 64 13.44 8.58 16.60
C THR A 64 14.62 8.26 15.68
N ALA A 65 15.85 8.40 16.19
CA ALA A 65 17.06 7.99 15.46
C ALA A 65 17.05 6.51 15.05
N GLU A 66 16.40 5.65 15.85
CA GLU A 66 16.21 4.22 15.55
C GLU A 66 15.23 4.02 14.38
N SER A 67 14.16 4.82 14.34
CA SER A 67 13.13 4.74 13.31
C SER A 67 13.52 5.42 11.99
N GLU A 68 14.46 6.37 12.01
CA GLU A 68 14.84 7.18 10.85
C GLU A 68 15.34 6.33 9.69
N THR A 69 16.30 5.42 9.92
CA THR A 69 16.83 4.56 8.85
C THR A 69 15.74 3.65 8.27
N MET A 70 14.80 3.23 9.10
CA MET A 70 13.65 2.42 8.67
C MET A 70 12.67 3.25 7.83
N MET A 71 12.42 4.51 8.18
CA MET A 71 11.61 5.45 7.41
C MET A 71 12.27 5.82 6.08
N ALA A 72 13.58 6.05 6.07
CA ALA A 72 14.36 6.29 4.86
C ALA A 72 14.18 5.14 3.85
N ARG A 73 14.27 3.88 4.30
CA ARG A 73 13.97 2.70 3.46
C ARG A 73 12.54 2.71 2.91
N ALA A 74 11.56 3.02 3.75
CA ALA A 74 10.16 3.07 3.33
C ALA A 74 9.93 4.16 2.27
N LEU A 75 10.51 5.35 2.46
CA LEU A 75 10.45 6.46 1.49
C LEU A 75 11.09 6.06 0.17
N ALA A 76 12.29 5.50 0.21
CA ALA A 76 13.00 5.07 -1.00
C ALA A 76 12.23 4.01 -1.79
N HIS A 77 11.60 3.06 -1.11
CA HIS A 77 10.80 2.03 -1.78
C HIS A 77 9.69 2.60 -2.66
N HIS A 78 9.02 3.67 -2.20
CA HIS A 78 7.95 4.32 -2.95
C HIS A 78 8.49 5.30 -4.00
N LEU A 79 9.46 6.13 -3.62
CA LEU A 79 9.99 7.17 -4.48
C LEU A 79 10.83 6.63 -5.64
N SER A 80 11.53 5.50 -5.46
CA SER A 80 12.28 4.88 -6.56
C SER A 80 11.36 4.40 -7.70
N ARG A 81 10.21 3.79 -7.37
CA ARG A 81 9.22 3.35 -8.37
C ARG A 81 8.54 4.54 -9.04
N LEU A 82 8.25 5.58 -8.28
CA LEU A 82 7.67 6.81 -8.83
C LEU A 82 8.63 7.48 -9.82
N ALA A 83 9.92 7.58 -9.45
CA ALA A 83 10.95 8.16 -10.31
C ALA A 83 11.12 7.36 -11.61
N GLU A 84 11.15 6.02 -11.54
CA GLU A 84 11.20 5.16 -12.72
C GLU A 84 10.02 5.41 -13.67
N TRP A 85 8.80 5.45 -13.13
CA TRP A 85 7.59 5.74 -13.91
C TRP A 85 7.62 7.14 -14.55
N GLN A 86 8.06 8.17 -13.82
CA GLN A 86 8.17 9.53 -14.34
C GLN A 86 9.19 9.62 -15.47
N VAL A 87 10.36 9.00 -15.29
CA VAL A 87 11.42 8.96 -16.32
C VAL A 87 10.92 8.26 -17.58
N HIS A 88 10.24 7.10 -17.46
CA HIS A 88 9.69 6.41 -18.62
C HIS A 88 8.61 7.23 -19.34
N THR A 89 7.72 7.89 -18.59
CA THR A 89 6.64 8.71 -19.17
C THR A 89 7.20 9.92 -19.92
N LEU A 90 8.18 10.61 -19.32
CA LEU A 90 8.85 11.74 -19.96
C LEU A 90 9.67 11.31 -21.18
N ALA A 91 10.41 10.19 -21.06
CA ALA A 91 11.19 9.66 -22.18
C ALA A 91 10.30 9.31 -23.38
N ALA A 92 9.11 8.75 -23.16
CA ALA A 92 8.14 8.45 -24.21
C ALA A 92 7.61 9.70 -24.93
N GLN A 93 7.43 10.82 -24.22
CA GLN A 93 7.04 12.10 -24.84
C GLN A 93 8.20 12.71 -25.64
N ILE A 94 9.44 12.61 -25.14
CA ILE A 94 10.59 13.28 -25.75
C ILE A 94 11.13 12.53 -26.97
N THR A 95 11.04 11.20 -27.00
CA THR A 95 11.37 10.42 -28.21
C THR A 95 10.38 10.68 -29.35
N ALA A 96 9.13 11.05 -29.06
CA ALA A 96 8.16 11.48 -30.07
C ALA A 96 8.51 12.86 -30.65
N ASP A 97 9.16 13.73 -29.87
CA ASP A 97 9.50 15.13 -30.24
C ASP A 97 10.92 15.32 -30.82
N GLY A 98 11.64 14.24 -31.17
CA GLY A 98 12.91 14.33 -31.91
C GLY A 98 14.20 14.27 -31.05
N GLY A 99 14.13 13.77 -29.82
CA GLY A 99 15.23 13.05 -29.17
C GLY A 99 16.40 13.83 -28.54
N ASP A 100 16.71 15.06 -28.95
CA ASP A 100 17.97 15.71 -28.53
C ASP A 100 17.88 16.63 -27.28
N ARG A 101 16.69 16.81 -26.67
CA ARG A 101 16.49 17.76 -25.55
C ARG A 101 15.94 17.15 -24.26
N VAL A 102 16.19 15.86 -24.01
CA VAL A 102 15.61 15.13 -22.88
C VAL A 102 15.88 15.79 -21.53
N GLU A 103 17.12 16.20 -21.26
CA GLU A 103 17.48 16.79 -19.97
C GLU A 103 16.86 18.20 -19.79
N GLU A 104 16.77 19.00 -20.85
CA GLU A 104 16.22 20.36 -20.80
C GLU A 104 14.69 20.35 -20.66
N SER A 105 14.01 19.46 -21.40
CA SER A 105 12.57 19.24 -21.27
C SER A 105 12.23 18.68 -19.88
N ALA A 106 13.03 17.76 -19.35
CA ALA A 106 12.86 17.27 -17.98
C ALA A 106 12.98 18.40 -16.96
N LEU A 107 14.05 19.21 -17.02
CA LEU A 107 14.25 20.35 -16.12
C LEU A 107 13.09 21.37 -16.15
N THR A 108 12.42 21.52 -17.30
CA THR A 108 11.25 22.39 -17.44
C THR A 108 10.01 21.82 -16.76
N LEU A 109 9.82 20.49 -16.77
CA LEU A 109 8.64 19.82 -16.23
C LEU A 109 8.75 19.47 -14.74
N LEU A 110 9.97 19.41 -14.18
CA LEU A 110 10.19 19.07 -12.77
C LEU A 110 9.37 19.92 -11.78
N PRO A 111 9.28 21.26 -11.90
CA PRO A 111 8.53 22.06 -10.93
C PRO A 111 7.04 21.68 -10.88
N GLU A 112 6.45 21.33 -12.02
CA GLU A 112 5.06 20.88 -12.11
C GLU A 112 4.86 19.50 -11.48
N LEU A 113 5.78 18.57 -11.75
CA LEU A 113 5.78 17.25 -11.12
C LEU A 113 5.92 17.35 -9.59
N GLU A 114 6.81 18.22 -9.10
CA GLU A 114 6.98 18.48 -7.67
C GLU A 114 5.72 19.09 -7.04
N LEU A 115 5.07 20.03 -7.74
CA LEU A 115 3.83 20.65 -7.29
C LEU A 115 2.71 19.61 -7.13
N LEU A 116 2.52 18.76 -8.15
CA LEU A 116 1.51 17.70 -8.14
C LEU A 116 1.80 16.69 -7.03
N GLN A 117 3.04 16.21 -6.92
CA GLN A 117 3.44 15.27 -5.89
C GLN A 117 3.20 15.84 -4.49
N ARG A 118 3.59 17.09 -4.24
CA ARG A 118 3.38 17.78 -2.96
C ARG A 118 1.89 17.92 -2.64
N HIS A 119 1.07 18.28 -3.63
CA HIS A 119 -0.36 18.42 -3.46
C HIS A 119 -1.03 17.09 -3.11
N VAL A 120 -0.79 16.05 -3.90
CA VAL A 120 -1.37 14.71 -3.70
C VAL A 120 -0.93 14.14 -2.35
N TRP A 121 0.36 14.24 -2.01
CA TRP A 121 0.87 13.83 -0.71
C TRP A 121 0.15 14.54 0.45
N ARG A 122 -0.02 15.87 0.38
CA ARG A 122 -0.75 16.63 1.42
C ARG A 122 -2.21 16.21 1.52
N ARG A 123 -2.87 15.91 0.40
CA ARG A 123 -4.27 15.45 0.40
C ARG A 123 -4.42 14.08 1.07
N HIS A 124 -3.50 13.16 0.79
CA HIS A 124 -3.44 11.88 1.49
C HIS A 124 -3.16 12.06 2.98
N LEU A 125 -2.19 12.90 3.33
CA LEU A 125 -1.86 13.19 4.73
C LEU A 125 -3.09 13.71 5.49
N ALA A 126 -3.83 14.67 4.92
CA ALA A 126 -5.07 15.19 5.50
C ALA A 126 -6.14 14.10 5.67
N ALA A 127 -6.33 13.24 4.65
CA ALA A 127 -7.30 12.15 4.72
C ALA A 127 -6.94 11.09 5.77
N HIS A 128 -5.65 10.78 5.94
CA HIS A 128 -5.17 9.85 6.97
C HIS A 128 -5.23 10.45 8.37
N ALA A 129 -4.88 11.73 8.52
CA ALA A 129 -5.00 12.46 9.77
C ALA A 129 -6.46 12.48 10.26
N ALA A 130 -7.42 12.78 9.37
CA ALA A 130 -8.85 12.80 9.70
C ALA A 130 -9.42 11.45 10.17
N ARG A 131 -8.81 10.32 9.75
CA ARG A 131 -9.21 8.97 10.19
C ARG A 131 -8.54 8.51 11.49
N THR A 132 -7.36 9.04 11.79
CA THR A 132 -6.51 8.55 12.88
C THR A 132 -6.62 9.40 14.13
N LEU A 133 -6.72 10.72 13.93
CA LEU A 133 -6.90 11.65 15.03
C LEU A 133 -8.37 11.62 15.45
N PRO A 134 -8.67 11.44 16.75
CA PRO A 134 -10.02 11.62 17.26
C PRO A 134 -10.52 12.98 16.80
N GLN A 135 -11.67 13.02 16.12
CA GLN A 135 -12.38 14.29 16.05
C GLN A 135 -12.82 14.60 17.47
N GLU A 136 -12.25 15.64 18.08
CA GLU A 136 -12.84 16.30 19.23
C GLU A 136 -14.23 16.80 18.79
N LYS A 137 -15.23 15.92 18.84
CA LYS A 137 -16.61 16.34 18.73
C LYS A 137 -16.90 17.13 19.99
N ALA A 138 -16.83 18.44 19.88
CA ALA A 138 -17.48 19.36 20.79
C ALA A 138 -18.99 19.07 20.75
N SER A 139 -19.46 18.20 21.63
CA SER A 139 -20.87 18.03 21.96
C SER A 139 -20.94 17.93 23.49
N PRO A 140 -21.52 18.91 24.20
CA PRO A 140 -21.46 18.96 25.67
C PRO A 140 -22.33 17.93 26.39
N ASP A 141 -23.00 17.01 25.68
CA ASP A 141 -24.08 16.24 26.28
C ASP A 141 -24.12 14.80 25.77
N SER A 142 -23.30 13.95 26.37
CA SER A 142 -23.64 12.54 26.59
C SER A 142 -22.62 11.90 27.53
N GLY A 143 -23.02 11.76 28.79
CA GLY A 143 -22.33 10.93 29.77
C GLY A 143 -22.38 9.46 29.34
N ARG A 144 -21.34 9.01 28.64
CA ARG A 144 -21.00 7.59 28.52
C ARG A 144 -19.49 7.46 28.35
N GLU A 145 -18.84 7.14 29.47
CA GLU A 145 -17.43 6.77 29.53
C GLU A 145 -17.22 5.44 28.78
N ASP A 146 -17.05 5.50 27.47
CA ASP A 146 -16.30 4.48 26.73
C ASP A 146 -14.97 5.13 26.33
N SER A 147 -14.09 5.26 27.33
CA SER A 147 -12.69 5.64 27.15
C SER A 147 -11.93 4.53 26.41
N ARG A 148 -12.19 4.35 25.11
CA ARG A 148 -11.17 3.83 24.20
C ARG A 148 -10.16 4.95 24.01
N SER A 149 -9.22 5.02 24.94
CA SER A 149 -8.06 5.90 24.87
C SER A 149 -7.38 5.72 23.51
N SER A 150 -7.69 6.59 22.56
CA SER A 150 -6.88 6.81 21.36
C SER A 150 -5.61 7.55 21.82
N GLN A 151 -4.76 6.83 22.57
CA GLN A 151 -3.40 7.26 22.78
C GLN A 151 -2.71 7.12 21.44
N VAL A 152 -2.40 8.26 20.81
CA VAL A 152 -1.41 8.31 19.74
C VAL A 152 -0.15 7.63 20.31
N LYS A 153 0.15 6.44 19.80
CA LYS A 153 1.31 5.67 20.27
C LYS A 153 2.60 6.49 20.06
N PRO A 154 3.60 6.36 20.95
CA PRO A 154 4.86 7.07 20.80
C PRO A 154 5.54 6.74 19.47
N ALA A 155 6.35 7.68 18.97
CA ALA A 155 7.13 7.52 17.75
C ALA A 155 7.95 6.22 17.79
N GLY A 156 7.76 5.35 16.80
CA GLY A 156 8.44 4.05 16.71
C GLY A 156 7.57 2.82 17.01
N GLU A 157 6.38 2.99 17.59
CA GLU A 157 5.42 1.89 17.77
C GLU A 157 4.35 1.85 16.66
N PHE A 158 4.08 0.65 16.15
CA PHE A 158 3.05 0.41 15.14
C PHE A 158 1.74 -0.06 15.79
N PRO A 159 0.58 0.51 15.39
CA PRO A 159 -0.69 0.11 15.98
C PRO A 159 -1.10 -1.30 15.53
N VAL A 160 -1.60 -2.08 16.49
CA VAL A 160 -2.28 -3.35 16.23
C VAL A 160 -3.78 -3.08 16.29
N LEU A 161 -4.45 -3.19 15.15
CA LEU A 161 -5.87 -2.90 15.01
C LEU A 161 -6.63 -4.16 14.61
N ARG A 162 -7.88 -4.29 15.06
CA ARG A 162 -8.79 -5.29 14.48
C ARG A 162 -9.29 -4.77 13.14
N ARG A 163 -9.06 -5.56 12.08
CA ARG A 163 -9.38 -5.21 10.68
C ARG A 163 -9.76 -6.47 9.91
N ALA A 164 -10.61 -6.30 8.92
CA ALA A 164 -10.83 -7.31 7.90
C ALA A 164 -9.75 -7.15 6.83
N VAL A 165 -9.10 -8.25 6.46
CA VAL A 165 -8.06 -8.31 5.44
C VAL A 165 -8.57 -9.15 4.29
N GLY A 166 -8.45 -8.65 3.07
CA GLY A 166 -8.83 -9.35 1.86
C GLY A 166 -7.70 -9.42 0.86
N PHE A 167 -7.60 -10.58 0.19
CA PHE A 167 -6.78 -10.76 -1.01
C PHE A 167 -7.68 -11.19 -2.15
N THR A 168 -7.56 -10.50 -3.29
CA THR A 168 -8.27 -10.81 -4.53
C THR A 168 -7.25 -11.08 -5.63
N ASP A 169 -7.34 -12.24 -6.26
CA ASP A 169 -6.33 -12.75 -7.20
C ASP A 169 -6.95 -13.19 -8.54
N MET A 170 -6.25 -12.91 -9.65
CA MET A 170 -6.67 -13.34 -10.99
C MET A 170 -6.40 -14.83 -11.22
N VAL A 171 -7.44 -15.59 -11.55
CA VAL A 171 -7.27 -17.01 -11.82
C VAL A 171 -6.58 -17.23 -13.16
N GLY A 172 -5.44 -17.92 -13.13
CA GLY A 172 -4.78 -18.43 -14.34
C GLY A 172 -4.00 -17.36 -15.10
N TYR A 173 -3.68 -16.24 -14.46
CA TYR A 173 -2.88 -15.14 -15.02
C TYR A 173 -1.66 -15.65 -15.79
N THR A 174 -0.79 -16.45 -15.16
CA THR A 174 0.43 -16.98 -15.79
C THR A 174 0.20 -17.79 -17.08
N ARG A 175 -0.99 -18.36 -17.26
CA ARG A 175 -1.35 -19.09 -18.49
C ARG A 175 -1.91 -18.13 -19.53
N MET A 176 -2.76 -17.20 -19.13
CA MET A 176 -3.39 -16.23 -20.02
C MET A 176 -2.37 -15.27 -20.63
N THR A 177 -1.41 -14.78 -19.83
CA THR A 177 -0.41 -13.81 -20.29
C THR A 177 0.56 -14.35 -21.35
N ARG A 178 0.66 -15.68 -21.53
CA ARG A 178 1.51 -16.27 -22.58
C ARG A 178 0.99 -16.03 -24.00
N GLY A 179 -0.31 -15.74 -24.14
CA GLY A 179 -0.95 -15.51 -25.43
C GLY A 179 -1.29 -14.06 -25.72
N LEU A 180 -1.03 -13.14 -24.78
CA LEU A 180 -1.30 -11.72 -24.92
C LEU A 180 -0.02 -10.99 -25.39
N ASP A 181 -0.19 -10.01 -26.25
CA ASP A 181 0.88 -9.05 -26.51
C ASP A 181 1.01 -8.04 -25.35
N GLY A 182 2.08 -7.23 -25.37
CA GLY A 182 2.35 -6.25 -24.31
C GLY A 182 1.19 -5.27 -24.06
N PRO A 183 0.64 -4.62 -25.09
CA PRO A 183 -0.51 -3.72 -24.97
C PRO A 183 -1.80 -4.40 -24.46
N GLU A 184 -2.08 -5.63 -24.87
CA GLU A 184 -3.24 -6.39 -24.39
C GLU A 184 -3.10 -6.72 -22.89
N LEU A 185 -1.91 -7.15 -22.48
CA LEU A 185 -1.61 -7.41 -21.07
C LEU A 185 -1.77 -6.14 -20.23
N ALA A 186 -1.24 -5.01 -20.68
CA ALA A 186 -1.38 -3.73 -19.99
C ALA A 186 -2.85 -3.35 -19.79
N ARG A 187 -3.67 -3.39 -20.86
CA ARG A 187 -5.12 -3.10 -20.77
C ARG A 187 -5.86 -4.03 -19.81
N MET A 188 -5.49 -5.31 -19.76
CA MET A 188 -6.10 -6.27 -18.83
C MET A 188 -5.75 -5.92 -17.37
N ILE A 189 -4.49 -5.59 -17.11
CA ILE A 189 -4.03 -5.16 -15.78
C ILE A 189 -4.75 -3.87 -15.36
N ASP A 190 -4.80 -2.86 -16.24
CA ASP A 190 -5.46 -1.58 -15.96
C ASP A 190 -6.94 -1.78 -15.61
N ARG A 191 -7.67 -2.60 -16.38
CA ARG A 191 -9.07 -2.93 -16.10
C ARG A 191 -9.27 -3.64 -14.76
N PHE A 192 -8.37 -4.57 -14.43
CA PHE A 192 -8.40 -5.28 -13.16
C PHE A 192 -8.14 -4.32 -11.99
N GLU A 193 -7.12 -3.46 -12.10
CA GLU A 193 -6.79 -2.48 -11.08
C GLU A 193 -7.93 -1.46 -10.91
N GLU A 194 -8.49 -0.93 -12.00
CA GLU A 194 -9.62 0.01 -11.95
C GLU A 194 -10.84 -0.62 -11.27
N LEU A 195 -11.26 -1.81 -11.70
CA LEU A 195 -12.43 -2.49 -11.13
C LEU A 195 -12.26 -2.76 -9.64
N THR A 196 -11.11 -3.31 -9.24
CA THR A 196 -10.85 -3.68 -7.84
C THR A 196 -10.69 -2.44 -6.96
N THR A 197 -9.92 -1.44 -7.39
CA THR A 197 -9.68 -0.21 -6.62
C THR A 197 -10.97 0.60 -6.43
N SER A 198 -11.84 0.70 -7.45
CA SER A 198 -13.15 1.33 -7.37
C SER A 198 -14.08 0.60 -6.39
N ALA A 199 -14.24 -0.73 -6.53
CA ALA A 199 -15.09 -1.51 -5.63
C ALA A 199 -14.62 -1.42 -4.17
N ILE A 200 -13.30 -1.44 -3.94
CA ILE A 200 -12.71 -1.29 -2.60
C ILE A 200 -13.00 0.10 -2.04
N ALA A 201 -12.81 1.16 -2.82
CA ALA A 201 -13.05 2.53 -2.37
C ALA A 201 -14.53 2.80 -2.05
N GLU A 202 -15.44 2.35 -2.91
CA GLU A 202 -16.89 2.47 -2.73
C GLU A 202 -17.39 1.70 -1.50
N GLY A 203 -16.83 0.51 -1.25
CA GLY A 203 -17.10 -0.29 -0.05
C GLY A 203 -16.36 0.18 1.21
N ARG A 204 -15.81 1.39 1.24
CA ARG A 204 -15.08 1.98 2.39
C ARG A 204 -13.82 1.19 2.80
N GLY A 205 -13.30 0.38 1.90
CA GLY A 205 -12.02 -0.31 2.05
C GLY A 205 -10.84 0.55 1.62
N ARG A 206 -9.65 0.01 1.86
CA ARG A 206 -8.38 0.61 1.44
C ARG A 206 -7.49 -0.43 0.78
N VAL A 207 -7.06 -0.13 -0.43
CA VAL A 207 -5.97 -0.87 -1.09
C VAL A 207 -4.69 -0.66 -0.28
N VAL A 208 -4.07 -1.74 0.15
CA VAL A 208 -2.77 -1.71 0.83
C VAL A 208 -1.67 -1.72 -0.22
N LYS A 209 -1.72 -2.70 -1.13
CA LYS A 209 -0.77 -2.87 -2.23
C LYS A 209 -1.29 -3.87 -3.25
N THR A 210 -0.76 -3.79 -4.46
CA THR A 210 -0.87 -4.81 -5.51
C THR A 210 0.40 -5.65 -5.53
N ILE A 211 0.27 -6.97 -5.63
CA ILE A 211 1.35 -7.96 -5.71
C ILE A 211 1.17 -8.72 -7.03
N GLY A 212 1.68 -8.16 -8.13
CA GLY A 212 1.45 -8.74 -9.45
C GLY A 212 -0.03 -8.69 -9.82
N ASP A 213 -0.68 -9.84 -9.90
CA ASP A 213 -2.08 -10.06 -10.24
C ASP A 213 -3.01 -10.19 -9.02
N GLU A 214 -2.49 -9.95 -7.82
CA GLU A 214 -3.22 -9.99 -6.55
C GLU A 214 -3.31 -8.61 -5.91
N VAL A 215 -4.49 -8.25 -5.40
CA VAL A 215 -4.73 -7.02 -4.63
C VAL A 215 -4.93 -7.37 -3.16
N LEU A 216 -4.13 -6.76 -2.29
CA LEU A 216 -4.32 -6.77 -0.84
C LEU A 216 -5.08 -5.52 -0.41
N PHE A 217 -6.20 -5.71 0.26
CA PHE A 217 -6.99 -4.63 0.82
C PHE A 217 -7.38 -4.88 2.28
N VAL A 218 -7.75 -3.81 2.96
CA VAL A 218 -8.32 -3.88 4.31
C VAL A 218 -9.62 -3.09 4.41
N ALA A 219 -10.50 -3.53 5.29
CA ALA A 219 -11.68 -2.78 5.71
C ALA A 219 -11.77 -2.74 7.24
N ASP A 220 -12.47 -1.73 7.76
CA ASP A 220 -12.64 -1.55 9.20
C ASP A 220 -13.57 -2.61 9.81
N THR A 221 -14.53 -3.13 9.04
CA THR A 221 -15.51 -4.14 9.47
C THR A 221 -15.51 -5.39 8.57
N ALA A 222 -16.03 -6.50 9.10
CA ALA A 222 -16.26 -7.73 8.34
C ALA A 222 -17.31 -7.54 7.23
N ASP A 223 -18.34 -6.73 7.48
CA ASP A 223 -19.43 -6.43 6.55
C ASP A 223 -18.92 -5.65 5.33
N ASP A 224 -18.17 -4.57 5.56
CA ASP A 224 -17.56 -3.79 4.47
C ASP A 224 -16.67 -4.68 3.59
N ALA A 225 -15.83 -5.55 4.19
CA ALA A 225 -14.99 -6.47 3.43
C ALA A 225 -15.79 -7.52 2.64
N ALA A 226 -16.89 -8.02 3.21
CA ALA A 226 -17.78 -8.96 2.55
C ALA A 226 -18.46 -8.32 1.34
N GLY A 227 -19.01 -7.11 1.52
CA GLY A 227 -19.61 -6.31 0.44
C GLY A 227 -18.63 -6.06 -0.70
N ILE A 228 -17.42 -5.59 -0.40
CA ILE A 228 -16.35 -5.38 -1.39
C ILE A 228 -16.07 -6.66 -2.18
N ALA A 229 -15.86 -7.79 -1.48
CA ALA A 229 -15.49 -9.04 -2.14
C ALA A 229 -16.60 -9.59 -3.06
N LEU A 230 -17.86 -9.42 -2.67
CA LEU A 230 -19.00 -9.84 -3.48
C LEU A 230 -19.23 -8.89 -4.66
N GLU A 231 -19.01 -7.59 -4.48
CA GLU A 231 -19.09 -6.60 -5.56
C GLU A 231 -17.99 -6.83 -6.61
N ILE A 232 -16.75 -7.07 -6.18
CA ILE A 232 -15.65 -7.46 -7.07
C ILE A 232 -16.05 -8.71 -7.87
N ALA A 233 -16.54 -9.76 -7.22
CA ALA A 233 -16.94 -11.00 -7.90
C ALA A 233 -18.05 -10.74 -8.93
N SER A 234 -19.05 -9.92 -8.58
CA SER A 234 -20.16 -9.53 -9.45
C SER A 234 -19.68 -8.75 -10.69
N ARG A 235 -18.88 -7.69 -10.50
CA ARG A 235 -18.34 -6.88 -11.60
C ARG A 235 -17.45 -7.69 -12.54
N THR A 236 -16.59 -8.56 -11.99
CA THR A 236 -15.77 -9.45 -12.82
C THR A 236 -16.60 -10.45 -13.59
N GLU A 237 -17.64 -11.04 -12.98
CA GLU A 237 -18.53 -11.95 -13.71
C GLU A 237 -19.27 -11.25 -14.86
N ALA A 238 -19.57 -9.97 -14.71
CA ALA A 238 -20.19 -9.14 -15.75
C ALA A 238 -19.22 -8.65 -16.84
N ASP A 239 -17.90 -8.78 -16.67
CA ASP A 239 -16.89 -8.38 -17.65
C ASP A 239 -16.17 -9.61 -18.26
N PRO A 240 -16.57 -10.06 -19.46
CA PRO A 240 -15.96 -11.20 -20.14
C PRO A 240 -14.47 -11.00 -20.50
N ALA A 241 -13.99 -9.76 -20.52
CA ALA A 241 -12.60 -9.45 -20.82
C ALA A 241 -11.68 -9.70 -19.61
N LEU A 242 -12.25 -9.88 -18.42
CA LEU A 242 -11.48 -10.14 -17.21
C LEU A 242 -11.46 -11.63 -16.85
N PRO A 243 -10.30 -12.15 -16.40
CA PRO A 243 -10.24 -13.45 -15.76
C PRO A 243 -11.15 -13.48 -14.53
N ARG A 244 -11.74 -14.64 -14.24
CA ARG A 244 -12.45 -14.83 -12.97
C ARG A 244 -11.49 -14.57 -11.81
N LEU A 245 -11.96 -13.81 -10.84
CA LEU A 245 -11.21 -13.54 -9.61
C LEU A 245 -11.58 -14.55 -8.53
N ARG A 246 -10.68 -14.73 -7.57
CA ARG A 246 -10.94 -15.47 -6.34
C ARG A 246 -10.56 -14.60 -5.16
N THR A 247 -11.35 -14.66 -4.09
CA THR A 247 -11.16 -13.78 -2.93
C THR A 247 -11.12 -14.57 -1.64
N GLY A 248 -10.19 -14.21 -0.75
CA GLY A 248 -10.06 -14.76 0.59
C GLY A 248 -10.04 -13.63 1.61
N LEU A 249 -10.89 -13.75 2.64
CA LEU A 249 -11.03 -12.75 3.69
C LEU A 249 -10.75 -13.35 5.08
N ALA A 250 -10.13 -12.58 5.96
CA ALA A 250 -9.99 -12.92 7.37
C ALA A 250 -10.21 -11.69 8.25
N HIS A 251 -10.71 -11.88 9.46
CA HIS A 251 -10.94 -10.79 10.41
C HIS A 251 -10.14 -11.03 11.70
N GLY A 252 -9.43 -10.01 12.18
CA GLY A 252 -8.63 -10.17 13.39
C GLY A 252 -7.61 -9.05 13.60
N ALA A 253 -6.69 -9.29 14.54
CA ALA A 253 -5.61 -8.35 14.85
C ALA A 253 -4.60 -8.25 13.70
N VAL A 254 -4.20 -7.03 13.37
CA VAL A 254 -3.29 -6.70 12.28
C VAL A 254 -2.35 -5.60 12.73
N LEU A 255 -1.05 -5.81 12.56
CA LEU A 255 -0.02 -4.79 12.76
C LEU A 255 0.04 -3.89 11.52
N ASN A 256 -0.27 -2.60 11.67
CA ASN A 256 -0.16 -1.62 10.58
C ASN A 256 1.20 -0.91 10.64
N ARG A 257 2.05 -1.16 9.64
CA ARG A 257 3.42 -0.68 9.61
C ARG A 257 3.75 -0.09 8.24
N PHE A 258 4.03 1.21 8.21
CA PHE A 258 4.34 1.98 6.98
C PHE A 258 3.31 1.81 5.86
N GLY A 259 2.02 1.82 6.20
CA GLY A 259 0.94 1.66 5.23
C GLY A 259 0.67 0.21 4.84
N ASP A 260 1.55 -0.73 5.21
CA ASP A 260 1.41 -2.17 5.01
C ASP A 260 0.82 -2.87 6.25
N VAL A 261 0.41 -4.13 6.08
CA VAL A 261 -0.24 -4.92 7.13
C VAL A 261 0.42 -6.28 7.33
N TYR A 262 0.58 -6.66 8.61
CA TYR A 262 1.24 -7.91 9.00
C TYR A 262 0.45 -8.64 10.09
N GLY A 263 0.58 -9.97 10.12
CA GLY A 263 0.04 -10.80 11.19
C GLY A 263 -0.56 -12.12 10.69
N SER A 264 -1.01 -12.94 11.64
CA SER A 264 -1.69 -14.21 11.35
C SER A 264 -2.95 -14.00 10.51
N THR A 265 -3.71 -12.93 10.77
CA THR A 265 -4.91 -12.56 9.99
C THR A 265 -4.59 -12.41 8.49
N VAL A 266 -3.51 -11.70 8.16
CA VAL A 266 -3.05 -11.51 6.77
C VAL A 266 -2.68 -12.87 6.15
N ASN A 267 -1.94 -13.70 6.88
CA ASN A 267 -1.58 -15.04 6.41
C ASN A 267 -2.80 -15.94 6.20
N THR A 268 -3.83 -15.83 7.05
CA THR A 268 -5.08 -16.59 6.91
C THR A 268 -5.83 -16.17 5.66
N ALA A 269 -6.00 -14.86 5.42
CA ALA A 269 -6.67 -14.34 4.22
C ALA A 269 -5.97 -14.84 2.94
N ALA A 270 -4.65 -14.72 2.84
CA ALA A 270 -3.88 -15.21 1.68
C ALA A 270 -4.05 -16.72 1.46
N ARG A 271 -4.10 -17.52 2.54
CA ARG A 271 -4.35 -18.97 2.43
C ARG A 271 -5.76 -19.29 1.97
N LEU A 272 -6.76 -18.51 2.39
CA LEU A 272 -8.13 -18.65 1.92
C LEU A 272 -8.26 -18.30 0.45
N THR A 273 -7.58 -17.25 -0.03
CA THR A 273 -7.56 -16.88 -1.45
C THR A 273 -6.98 -18.00 -2.31
N ALA A 274 -5.86 -18.59 -1.88
CA ALA A 274 -5.25 -19.72 -2.58
C ALA A 274 -6.16 -20.96 -2.67
N LEU A 275 -7.03 -21.16 -1.68
CA LEU A 275 -8.02 -22.25 -1.63
C LEU A 275 -9.32 -21.94 -2.37
N ALA A 276 -9.61 -20.67 -2.60
CA ALA A 276 -10.83 -20.22 -3.23
C ALA A 276 -10.87 -20.68 -4.70
N ARG A 277 -12.05 -21.11 -5.13
CA ARG A 277 -12.31 -21.46 -6.52
C ARG A 277 -12.56 -20.18 -7.32
N PRO A 278 -12.41 -20.21 -8.66
CA PRO A 278 -12.69 -19.06 -9.50
C PRO A 278 -14.14 -18.57 -9.32
N GLY A 279 -14.30 -17.26 -9.11
CA GLY A 279 -15.59 -16.61 -8.83
C GLY A 279 -16.14 -16.87 -7.42
N THR A 280 -15.32 -17.29 -6.46
CA THR A 280 -15.79 -17.57 -5.09
C THR A 280 -15.01 -16.78 -4.04
N THR A 281 -15.72 -16.46 -2.96
CA THR A 281 -15.16 -15.78 -1.79
C THR A 281 -15.14 -16.74 -0.61
N LEU A 282 -13.95 -16.99 -0.05
CA LEU A 282 -13.78 -17.76 1.19
C LEU A 282 -13.45 -16.82 2.34
N VAL A 283 -13.99 -17.12 3.51
CA VAL A 283 -13.76 -16.36 4.74
C VAL A 283 -13.33 -17.29 5.88
N ASP A 284 -12.63 -16.74 6.87
CA ASP A 284 -12.31 -17.48 8.10
C ASP A 284 -13.52 -17.57 9.04
N THR A 285 -13.37 -18.31 10.13
CA THR A 285 -14.47 -18.52 11.09
C THR A 285 -14.80 -17.27 11.89
N GLU A 286 -13.84 -16.38 12.12
CA GLU A 286 -14.06 -15.14 12.86
C GLU A 286 -14.92 -14.19 12.03
N LEU A 287 -14.54 -13.95 10.77
CA LEU A 287 -15.31 -13.12 9.85
C LEU A 287 -16.70 -13.73 9.61
N ALA A 288 -16.80 -15.06 9.43
CA ALA A 288 -18.09 -15.72 9.33
C ALA A 288 -18.99 -15.53 10.57
N ALA A 289 -18.42 -15.44 11.78
CA ALA A 289 -19.19 -15.19 13.00
C ALA A 289 -19.74 -13.76 13.02
N GLU A 290 -18.94 -12.77 12.59
CA GLU A 290 -19.38 -11.38 12.44
C GLU A 290 -20.50 -11.24 11.40
N LEU A 291 -20.51 -12.06 10.34
CA LEU A 291 -21.56 -11.98 9.31
C LEU A 291 -22.82 -12.80 9.64
N ALA A 292 -22.77 -13.71 10.61
CA ALA A 292 -23.82 -14.73 10.82
C ALA A 292 -25.21 -14.17 11.14
N HIS A 293 -25.28 -12.92 11.61
CA HIS A 293 -26.52 -12.24 11.99
C HIS A 293 -27.06 -11.31 10.89
N LEU A 294 -26.33 -11.13 9.79
CA LEU A 294 -26.71 -10.26 8.69
C LEU A 294 -27.46 -11.05 7.62
N ALA A 295 -28.64 -10.57 7.23
CA ALA A 295 -29.52 -11.27 6.29
C ALA A 295 -28.96 -11.32 4.86
N ASP A 296 -28.06 -10.40 4.50
CA ASP A 296 -27.53 -10.24 3.16
C ASP A 296 -26.56 -11.36 2.75
N TYR A 297 -26.14 -12.22 3.69
CA TYR A 297 -25.11 -13.23 3.46
C TYR A 297 -25.56 -14.67 3.74
N THR A 298 -25.15 -15.57 2.85
CA THR A 298 -25.23 -17.02 3.04
C THR A 298 -23.83 -17.59 3.31
N LEU A 299 -23.68 -18.29 4.43
CA LEU A 299 -22.42 -18.86 4.89
C LEU A 299 -22.46 -20.39 4.86
N ARG A 300 -21.55 -21.01 4.11
CA ARG A 300 -21.43 -22.48 4.05
C ARG A 300 -20.06 -22.95 4.53
N ARG A 301 -20.01 -23.56 5.72
CA ARG A 301 -18.79 -24.17 6.25
C ARG A 301 -18.30 -25.30 5.33
N LEU A 302 -17.03 -25.25 4.95
CA LEU A 302 -16.38 -26.28 4.16
C LEU A 302 -15.60 -27.24 5.06
N ARG A 303 -15.12 -28.35 4.48
CA ARG A 303 -14.27 -29.30 5.21
C ARG A 303 -12.96 -28.60 5.62
N PRO A 304 -12.45 -28.85 6.85
CA PRO A 304 -11.15 -28.33 7.24
C PRO A 304 -10.04 -28.84 6.31
N VAL A 305 -9.06 -28.00 6.01
CA VAL A 305 -7.93 -28.33 5.14
C VAL A 305 -6.60 -28.00 5.82
N SER A 306 -5.60 -28.81 5.51
CA SER A 306 -4.21 -28.56 5.89
C SER A 306 -3.54 -27.76 4.78
N VAL A 307 -2.98 -26.61 5.14
CA VAL A 307 -2.18 -25.75 4.24
C VAL A 307 -0.90 -25.35 4.96
N ARG A 308 0.08 -24.81 4.22
CA ARG A 308 1.33 -24.36 4.82
C ARG A 308 1.05 -23.36 5.97
N GLY A 309 1.49 -23.73 7.18
CA GLY A 309 1.32 -22.95 8.40
C GLY A 309 0.04 -23.26 9.20
N TYR A 310 -0.91 -24.03 8.65
CA TYR A 310 -2.20 -24.32 9.29
C TYR A 310 -2.60 -25.78 9.13
N LYS A 311 -2.64 -26.55 10.23
CA LYS A 311 -3.03 -27.97 10.21
C LYS A 311 -4.53 -28.19 10.02
N ARG A 312 -5.37 -27.21 10.35
CA ARG A 312 -6.85 -27.31 10.28
C ARG A 312 -7.47 -25.94 10.00
N LEU A 313 -7.15 -25.34 8.86
CA LEU A 313 -7.86 -24.14 8.40
C LEU A 313 -9.31 -24.53 8.10
N ARG A 314 -10.28 -23.71 8.53
CA ARG A 314 -11.73 -23.98 8.39
C ARG A 314 -12.38 -22.93 7.48
N PRO A 315 -12.31 -23.08 6.14
CA PRO A 315 -12.89 -22.12 5.24
C PRO A 315 -14.42 -22.11 5.33
N VAL A 316 -15.00 -20.92 5.21
CA VAL A 316 -16.44 -20.72 5.04
C VAL A 316 -16.66 -20.06 3.69
N LEU A 317 -17.52 -20.64 2.87
CA LEU A 317 -17.90 -20.04 1.59
C LEU A 317 -18.96 -18.96 1.83
N LEU A 318 -18.64 -17.74 1.40
CA LEU A 318 -19.51 -16.57 1.46
C LEU A 318 -20.24 -16.38 0.13
N ARG A 319 -21.54 -16.06 0.19
CA ARG A 319 -22.38 -15.71 -0.95
C ARG A 319 -23.41 -14.64 -0.56
N PRO A 320 -23.94 -13.85 -1.51
CA PRO A 320 -25.10 -13.01 -1.25
C PRO A 320 -26.36 -13.85 -1.07
N THR A 321 -27.25 -13.43 -0.18
CA THR A 321 -28.59 -14.01 0.01
C THR A 321 -29.49 -13.58 -1.14
N GLY A 322 -29.35 -14.25 -2.30
CA GLY A 322 -30.13 -13.95 -3.51
C GLY A 322 -29.43 -14.28 -4.83
N GLY A 323 -28.13 -14.61 -4.81
CA GLY A 323 -27.38 -14.97 -6.02
C GLY A 323 -27.85 -16.30 -6.63
N ARG A 324 -28.18 -16.28 -7.93
CA ARG A 324 -28.59 -17.46 -8.71
C ARG A 324 -27.59 -18.61 -8.53
N LYS A 325 -28.10 -19.82 -8.29
CA LYS A 325 -27.35 -21.06 -8.54
C LYS A 325 -27.10 -21.14 -10.06
N GLY A 326 -25.94 -20.69 -10.51
CA GLY A 326 -25.36 -21.02 -11.82
C GLY A 326 -24.33 -22.13 -11.65
#